data_AF-A0A6S6Z6B0-F1
#
_entry.id   AF-A0A6S6Z6B0-F1
#
_cell.length_a   1.000
_cell.length_b   1.000
_cell.length_c   1.000
_cell.angle_alpha   90.00
_cell.angle_beta   90.00
_cell.angle_gamma   90.00
#
_symmetry.space_group_name_H-M   'P 1'
#
loop_
_entity.id
_entity.type
_entity.pdbx_description
1 polymer ?
#
loop_
_entity_poly.entity_id
_entity_poly.type
_entity_poly.pdbx_seq_one_letter_code
_entity_poly.pdbx_strand_id
1 'polypeptide(L)' 'MDEPLKRHVCLGCGFLYDEALGLPEHGIAPGTRWADIPHDWVCPDCGTPKSRFEMVELPYASAEAAAHALV' A
#
# COMPACT_ATOMS: atom_id res chain seq x y z
N MET A 1 -3.11 -12.82 17.41
CA MET A 1 -4.23 -12.60 16.46
C MET A 1 -3.66 -11.69 15.40
N ASP A 2 -3.04 -12.30 14.40
CA ASP A 2 -2.33 -11.57 13.35
C ASP A 2 -3.36 -11.17 12.30
N GLU A 3 -3.86 -9.94 12.42
CA GLU A 3 -4.81 -9.38 11.46
C GLU A 3 -4.10 -9.18 10.11
N PRO A 4 -4.68 -9.63 8.99
CA PRO A 4 -4.03 -9.60 7.69
C PRO A 4 -3.66 -8.18 7.29
N LEU A 5 -2.48 -8.06 6.67
CA LEU A 5 -1.97 -6.82 6.13
C LEU A 5 -2.85 -6.35 4.96
N LYS A 6 -3.08 -5.04 4.91
CA LYS A 6 -4.04 -4.38 4.03
C LYS A 6 -3.31 -3.63 2.91
N ARG A 7 -4.08 -3.25 1.90
CA ARG A 7 -3.61 -2.41 0.80
C ARG A 7 -4.42 -1.13 0.73
N HIS A 8 -3.75 -0.04 0.40
CA HIS A 8 -4.33 1.30 0.37
C HIS A 8 -4.05 1.95 -0.98
N VAL A 9 -5.11 2.36 -1.69
CA VAL A 9 -4.96 3.04 -2.98
C VAL A 9 -5.11 4.54 -2.81
N CYS A 10 -4.20 5.30 -3.41
CA CYS A 10 -4.29 6.74 -3.52
C CYS A 10 -5.42 7.12 -4.48
N LEU A 11 -6.43 7.82 -4.01
CA LEU A 11 -7.54 8.31 -4.85
C LEU A 11 -7.13 9.49 -5.75
N GLY A 12 -5.91 10.01 -5.59
CA GLY A 12 -5.36 11.09 -6.42
C GLY A 12 -4.75 10.61 -7.73
N CYS A 13 -3.87 9.60 -7.65
CA CYS A 13 -3.12 9.09 -8.80
C CYS A 13 -3.24 7.57 -9.04
N GLY A 14 -3.81 6.82 -8.10
CA GLY A 14 -3.92 5.36 -8.19
C GLY A 14 -2.74 4.59 -7.60
N PHE A 15 -1.75 5.24 -6.98
CA PHE A 15 -0.65 4.57 -6.29
C PHE A 15 -1.17 3.58 -5.23
N LEU A 16 -0.66 2.34 -5.25
CA LEU A 16 -1.05 1.28 -4.32
C LEU A 16 0.05 1.06 -3.28
N TYR A 17 -0.27 1.36 -2.02
CA TYR A 17 0.55 0.98 -0.88
C TYR A 17 0.15 -0.40 -0.38
N ASP A 18 1.08 -1.35 -0.35
CA ASP A 18 0.89 -2.68 0.24
C ASP A 18 1.64 -2.75 1.57
N GLU A 19 0.91 -2.92 2.69
CA GLU A 19 1.52 -3.02 4.02
C GLU A 19 2.54 -4.16 4.12
N ALA A 20 2.38 -5.25 3.35
CA ALA A 20 3.33 -6.36 3.34
C ALA A 20 4.66 -5.98 2.68
N LEU A 21 4.62 -5.15 1.64
CA LEU A 21 5.81 -4.67 0.94
C LEU A 21 6.42 -3.43 1.63
N GLY A 22 5.58 -2.63 2.30
CA GLY A 22 5.98 -1.31 2.78
C GLY A 22 6.38 -0.40 1.63
N LEU A 23 7.31 0.51 1.89
CA LEU A 23 7.92 1.39 0.90
C LEU A 23 9.36 1.73 1.30
N PRO A 24 10.32 0.79 1.18
CA PRO A 24 11.66 0.93 1.76
C PRO A 24 12.45 2.10 1.18
N GLU A 25 12.25 2.40 -0.11
CA GLU A 25 12.82 3.56 -0.81
C GLU A 25 12.41 4.92 -0.20
N HIS A 26 11.25 4.95 0.47
CA HIS A 26 10.75 6.11 1.21
C HIS A 26 10.81 5.92 2.74
N GLY A 27 11.61 4.94 3.21
CA GLY A 27 11.84 4.72 4.64
C GLY A 27 10.72 4.00 5.39
N ILE A 28 9.76 3.40 4.68
CA ILE A 28 8.68 2.60 5.29
C ILE A 28 9.05 1.13 5.16
N ALA A 29 9.30 0.44 6.27
CA ALA A 29 9.73 -0.95 6.23
C ALA A 29 8.59 -1.89 5.77
N PRO A 30 8.91 -3.05 5.16
CA PRO A 30 7.92 -4.09 4.89
C PRO A 30 7.22 -4.54 6.18
N GLY A 31 5.91 -4.78 6.12
CA GLY A 31 5.08 -5.11 7.29
C GLY A 31 4.61 -3.89 8.10
N THR A 32 4.96 -2.67 7.71
CA THR A 32 4.48 -1.45 8.38
C THR A 32 2.99 -1.27 8.07
N ARG A 33 2.15 -1.23 9.12
CA ARG A 33 0.72 -1.00 8.93
C ARG A 33 0.47 0.43 8.51
N TRP A 34 -0.59 0.65 7.75
CA TRP A 34 -1.08 1.98 7.38
C TRP A 34 -1.36 2.82 8.61
N ALA A 35 -1.84 2.21 9.70
CA ALA A 35 -2.03 2.88 10.99
C ALA A 35 -0.74 3.48 11.56
N ASP A 36 0.41 2.84 11.31
CA ASP A 36 1.72 3.24 11.84
C ASP A 36 2.41 4.33 10.99
N ILE A 37 1.93 4.57 9.77
CA ILE A 37 2.46 5.64 8.91
C ILE A 37 2.08 7.01 9.49
N PRO A 38 2.99 7.99 9.56
CA PRO A 38 2.68 9.34 10.05
C PRO A 38 1.51 9.99 9.29
N HIS A 39 0.69 10.79 9.98
CA HIS A 39 -0.44 11.48 9.33
C HIS A 39 0.01 12.54 8.30
N ASP A 40 1.18 13.14 8.51
CA ASP A 40 1.80 14.12 7.62
C ASP A 40 2.41 13.48 6.35
N TRP A 41 2.45 12.15 6.29
CA TRP A 41 2.94 11.45 5.11
C TRP A 41 2.07 11.77 3.89
N VAL A 42 2.73 11.95 2.75
CA VAL A 42 2.12 12.25 1.46
C VAL A 42 2.44 11.15 0.46
N CYS A 43 1.54 10.96 -0.51
CA CYS A 43 1.74 10.03 -1.61
C CYS A 43 3.08 10.37 -2.31
N PRO A 44 4.02 9.42 -2.45
CA PRO A 44 5.30 9.66 -3.10
C PRO A 44 5.15 10.05 -4.56
N ASP A 45 4.10 9.52 -5.21
CA ASP A 45 3.86 9.69 -6.64
C ASP A 45 3.24 11.06 -7.00
N CYS A 46 2.31 11.58 -6.17
CA CYS A 46 1.53 12.77 -6.50
C CYS A 46 1.41 13.82 -5.39
N GLY A 47 1.96 13.56 -4.20
CA GLY A 47 1.97 14.51 -3.09
C GLY A 47 0.63 14.71 -2.37
N THR A 48 -0.42 13.94 -2.68
CA THR A 48 -1.69 14.05 -1.93
C THR A 48 -1.54 13.51 -0.50
N PRO A 49 -2.26 14.07 0.48
CA PRO A 49 -2.16 13.65 1.87
C PRO A 49 -2.62 12.20 2.07
N LYS A 50 -2.12 11.55 3.13
CA LYS A 50 -2.52 10.21 3.58
C LYS A 50 -4.04 10.03 3.67
N SER A 51 -4.78 11.08 4.04
CA SER A 51 -6.25 11.06 4.13
C SER A 51 -6.96 10.80 2.80
N ARG A 52 -6.26 10.90 1.67
CA ARG A 52 -6.80 10.64 0.32
C ARG A 52 -6.61 9.21 -0.15
N PHE A 53 -6.20 8.31 0.74
CA PHE A 53 -6.10 6.88 0.46
C PHE A 53 -7.30 6.13 1.00
N GLU A 54 -7.71 5.10 0.28
CA GLU A 54 -8.79 4.19 0.68
C GLU A 54 -8.28 2.77 0.79
N MET A 55 -8.78 2.01 1.78
CA MET A 55 -8.44 0.60 1.90
C MET A 55 -9.12 -0.18 0.79
N VAL A 56 -8.35 -1.02 0.10
CA VAL A 56 -8.87 -1.86 -0.98
C VAL A 56 -8.58 -3.33 -0.70
N GLU A 57 -9.64 -4.12 -0.81
CA GLU A 57 -9.53 -5.57 -0.93
C GLU A 57 -9.42 -5.91 -2.41
N LEU A 58 -8.30 -6.53 -2.81
CA LEU A 58 -8.07 -6.95 -4.20
C LEU A 58 -8.20 -8.48 -4.31
N PRO A 59 -9.43 -9.01 -4.46
CA PRO A 59 -9.66 -10.46 -4.53
C PRO A 59 -9.03 -11.10 -5.78
N TYR A 60 -8.85 -10.34 -6.85
CA TYR A 60 -8.25 -10.81 -8.11
C TYR A 60 -6.75 -10.56 -8.21
N ALA A 61 -6.17 -9.61 -7.46
CA ALA A 61 -4.71 -9.38 -7.45
C ALA A 61 -3.92 -10.54 -6.81
N SER A 62 -4.60 -11.39 -6.03
CA SER A 62 -4.03 -12.66 -5.57
C SER A 62 -3.72 -13.63 -6.73
N ALA A 63 -4.32 -13.45 -7.91
CA ALA A 63 -4.00 -14.25 -9.09
C ALA A 63 -2.87 -13.60 -9.93
N GLU A 64 -2.81 -12.27 -10.01
CA GLU A 64 -1.85 -11.55 -10.87
C GLU A 64 -0.46 -11.39 -10.23
N ALA A 65 -0.36 -11.24 -8.90
CA ALA A 65 0.94 -11.27 -8.21
C ALA A 65 1.64 -12.64 -8.33
N ALA A 66 0.87 -13.72 -8.51
CA ALA A 66 1.41 -15.05 -8.81
C ALA A 66 1.76 -15.24 -10.29
N ALA A 67 1.17 -14.46 -11.21
CA ALA A 67 1.38 -14.58 -12.65
C ALA A 67 2.68 -13.92 -13.14
N HIS A 68 3.13 -12.83 -12.50
CA HIS A 68 4.42 -12.20 -12.82
C HIS A 68 5.66 -12.98 -12.31
N ALA A 69 5.45 -14.06 -11.56
CA ALA A 69 6.51 -14.99 -11.17
C ALA A 69 6.69 -16.16 -12.17
N LEU A 70 5.91 -16.20 -13.25
CA LEU A 70 5.88 -17.29 -14.24
C LEU A 70 6.13 -16.84 -15.69
N VAL A 71 6.61 -15.60 -15.91
CA VAL A 71 7.15 -15.14 -17.20
C VAL A 71 8.65 -14.93 -17.09
#